data_AF-A0A970SDK7-F1
#
_entry.id   AF-A0A970SDK7-F1
#
_cell.length_a   1.000
_cell.length_b   1.000
_cell.length_c   1.000
_cell.angle_alpha   90.00
_cell.angle_beta   90.00
_cell.angle_gamma   90.00
#
_symmetry.space_group_name_H-M   'P 1'
#
loop_
_entity.id
_entity.type
_entity.pdbx_description
1 polymer ?
#
loop_
_entity_poly.entity_id
_entity_poly.type
_entity_poly.pdbx_seq_one_letter_code
_entity_poly.pdbx_strand_id
1 'polypeptide(L)'
;MQFPFAFFYVVNLYIGGYSLEKHWQNAEGDLADYEYELNGEKNGEMVSIRQALESDSWDIVTLQQSSWQSTQYNTYQPYLNALSQYVKKYAPNAEQVIHQTWAYEQGSERLTSAGYHRDTFHASYGLRRYLLGLVWYETLTGNSIEANSFKDLDEPVEDALIPVIKRCAHEAVEKYHTCVDKNR
;
A
#
# COMPACT_ATOMS: atom_id res chain seq x y z
N MET A 1 -7.14 -30.52 1.74
CA MET A 1 -6.98 -29.90 3.07
C MET A 1 -7.26 -28.43 2.88
N GLN A 2 -8.37 -27.94 3.44
CA GLN A 2 -8.81 -26.55 3.30
C GLN A 2 -8.33 -25.82 4.55
N PHE A 3 -7.31 -24.97 4.40
CA PHE A 3 -6.85 -24.11 5.50
C PHE A 3 -7.95 -23.07 5.77
N PRO A 4 -8.54 -23.02 6.98
CA PRO A 4 -9.72 -22.18 7.23
C PRO A 4 -9.38 -20.70 7.50
N PHE A 5 -8.13 -20.28 7.34
CA PHE A 5 -7.72 -18.88 7.50
C PHE A 5 -6.70 -18.52 6.43
N ALA A 6 -7.03 -17.54 5.60
CA ALA A 6 -6.04 -16.87 4.76
C ALA A 6 -5.18 -16.02 5.69
N PHE A 7 -3.93 -16.43 5.90
CA PHE A 7 -2.94 -15.60 6.58
C PHE A 7 -2.33 -14.65 5.55
N PHE A 8 -2.38 -13.35 5.83
CA PHE A 8 -1.61 -12.39 5.06
C PHE A 8 -0.16 -12.45 5.51
N TYR A 9 0.73 -12.73 4.56
CA TYR A 9 2.17 -12.57 4.71
C TYR A 9 2.56 -11.31 3.94
N VAL A 10 2.83 -10.22 4.66
CA VAL A 10 3.06 -8.90 4.06
C VAL A 10 4.48 -8.46 4.31
N VAL A 11 5.19 -8.11 3.24
CA VAL A 11 6.51 -7.49 3.33
C VAL A 11 6.46 -6.09 2.76
N ASN A 12 6.93 -5.12 3.53
CA ASN A 12 7.19 -3.77 3.09
C ASN A 12 8.70 -3.57 2.95
N LEU A 13 9.13 -3.09 1.78
CA LEU A 13 10.51 -2.63 1.56
C LEU A 13 10.56 -1.14 1.84
N TYR A 14 10.89 -0.80 3.08
CA TYR A 14 10.84 0.58 3.55
C TYR A 14 12.12 1.35 3.17
N ILE A 15 11.91 2.48 2.50
CA ILE A 15 12.91 3.53 2.32
C ILE A 15 12.20 4.88 2.19
N GLY A 16 12.63 5.87 2.96
CA GLY A 16 11.95 7.16 3.07
C GLY A 16 12.02 7.99 1.78
N GLY A 17 10.86 8.33 1.21
CA GLY A 17 10.75 9.35 0.15
C GLY A 17 11.39 8.95 -1.19
N TYR A 18 11.35 7.67 -1.56
CA TYR A 18 11.83 7.25 -2.86
C TYR A 18 10.76 7.41 -3.94
N SER A 19 11.22 7.87 -5.10
CA SER A 19 10.44 7.88 -6.34
C SER A 19 10.66 6.56 -7.08
N LEU A 20 9.80 6.27 -8.06
CA LEU A 20 9.98 5.13 -8.97
C LEU A 20 11.35 5.16 -9.67
N GLU A 21 11.87 6.34 -10.01
CA GLU A 21 13.22 6.50 -10.55
C GLU A 21 14.30 5.97 -9.60
N LYS A 22 14.26 6.37 -8.34
CA LYS A 22 15.24 5.93 -7.36
C LYS A 22 15.11 4.44 -7.05
N HIS A 23 13.88 3.92 -7.00
CA HIS A 23 13.66 2.48 -6.88
C HIS A 23 14.28 1.72 -8.05
N TRP A 24 14.13 2.23 -9.28
CA TRP A 24 14.78 1.64 -10.46
C TRP A 24 16.31 1.67 -10.35
N GLN A 25 16.90 2.80 -9.95
CA GLN A 25 18.35 2.90 -9.74
C GLN A 25 18.86 1.87 -8.73
N ASN A 26 18.14 1.67 -7.62
CA ASN A 26 18.50 0.65 -6.62
C ASN A 26 18.32 -0.78 -7.15
N ALA A 27 17.28 -1.04 -7.94
CA ALA A 27 17.05 -2.35 -8.55
C ALA A 27 18.12 -2.70 -9.60
N GLU A 28 18.52 -1.73 -10.41
CA GLU A 28 19.56 -1.86 -11.43
C GLU A 28 20.94 -2.08 -10.79
N GLY A 29 21.22 -1.39 -9.68
CA GLY A 29 22.45 -1.54 -8.91
C GLY A 29 22.47 -2.72 -7.93
N ASP A 30 21.36 -3.44 -7.77
CA ASP A 30 21.16 -4.48 -6.73
C ASP A 30 21.54 -4.01 -5.32
N LEU A 31 21.18 -2.76 -4.99
CA LEU A 31 21.56 -2.11 -3.75
C LEU A 31 20.69 -2.59 -2.57
N ALA A 32 21.34 -3.00 -1.49
CA ALA A 32 20.70 -3.44 -0.25
C ALA A 32 20.37 -2.26 0.68
N ASP A 33 19.47 -1.39 0.23
CA ASP A 33 19.14 -0.12 0.88
C ASP A 33 17.74 -0.07 1.51
N TYR A 34 17.01 -1.19 1.53
CA TYR A 34 15.64 -1.25 2.05
C TYR A 34 15.60 -1.93 3.42
N GLU A 35 14.97 -1.30 4.40
CA GLU A 35 14.63 -1.96 5.67
C GLU A 35 13.51 -2.97 5.41
N TYR A 36 13.77 -4.24 5.71
CA TYR A 36 12.79 -5.32 5.52
C TYR A 36 11.81 -5.33 6.71
N GLU A 37 10.55 -5.03 6.42
CA GLU A 37 9.48 -5.04 7.42
C GLU A 37 8.50 -6.18 7.13
N LEU A 38 8.45 -7.16 8.02
CA LEU A 38 7.51 -8.29 7.95
C LEU A 38 6.30 -8.00 8.82
N ASN A 39 5.10 -7.94 8.21
CA ASN A 39 3.84 -7.62 8.88
C ASN A 39 3.90 -6.32 9.71
N GLY A 40 4.66 -5.34 9.23
CA GLY A 40 4.86 -4.05 9.91
C GLY A 40 5.98 -4.04 10.97
N GLU A 41 6.60 -5.18 11.24
CA GLU A 41 7.72 -5.30 12.18
C GLU A 41 9.05 -5.30 11.45
N LYS A 42 9.95 -4.41 11.86
CA LYS A 42 11.33 -4.35 11.36
C LYS A 42 12.19 -5.42 12.04
N ASN A 43 13.03 -6.10 11.25
CA ASN A 43 14.04 -7.02 11.78
C ASN A 43 15.46 -6.43 11.82
N GLY A 44 15.63 -5.21 11.29
CA GLY A 44 16.93 -4.51 11.19
C GLY A 44 17.80 -4.97 10.02
N GLU A 45 17.29 -5.86 9.16
CA GLU A 45 17.98 -6.30 7.96
C GLU A 45 17.77 -5.31 6.83
N MET A 46 18.87 -5.01 6.13
CA MET A 46 18.86 -4.23 4.90
C MET A 46 18.97 -5.18 3.71
N VAL A 47 18.02 -5.09 2.78
CA VAL A 47 17.95 -6.00 1.63
C VAL A 47 17.80 -5.23 0.32
N SER A 48 18.16 -5.88 -0.80
CA SER A 48 17.84 -5.39 -2.13
C SER A 48 16.43 -5.77 -2.55
N ILE A 49 15.87 -5.06 -3.55
CA ILE A 49 14.58 -5.42 -4.14
C ILE A 49 14.60 -6.87 -4.66
N ARG A 50 15.71 -7.30 -5.25
CA ARG A 50 15.85 -8.67 -5.75
C ARG A 50 15.76 -9.69 -4.62
N GLN A 51 16.52 -9.49 -3.55
CA GLN A 51 16.52 -10.42 -2.41
C GLN A 51 15.11 -10.58 -1.84
N ALA A 52 14.36 -9.50 -1.73
CA ALA A 52 12.97 -9.54 -1.28
C ALA A 52 12.05 -10.29 -2.26
N LEU A 53 12.15 -10.01 -3.57
CA LEU A 53 11.35 -10.70 -4.60
C LEU A 53 11.64 -12.20 -4.65
N GLU A 54 12.89 -12.61 -4.41
CA GLU A 54 13.31 -14.02 -4.39
C GLU A 54 13.06 -14.71 -3.02
N SER A 55 12.68 -13.97 -1.97
CA SER A 55 12.56 -14.50 -0.61
C SER A 55 11.34 -15.40 -0.39
N ASP A 56 10.29 -15.25 -1.18
CA ASP A 56 9.07 -16.06 -1.11
C ASP A 56 8.33 -16.09 -2.47
N SER A 57 7.30 -16.92 -2.57
CA SER A 57 6.38 -16.95 -3.70
C SER A 57 5.25 -15.93 -3.50
N TRP A 58 5.46 -14.73 -4.00
CA TRP A 58 4.49 -13.64 -3.89
C TRP A 58 3.26 -13.85 -4.77
N ASP A 59 2.07 -13.74 -4.18
CA ASP A 59 0.81 -13.65 -4.93
C ASP A 59 0.67 -12.27 -5.59
N ILE A 60 1.08 -11.22 -4.88
CA ILE A 60 0.89 -9.82 -5.30
C ILE A 60 2.15 -9.00 -4.97
N VAL A 61 2.58 -8.17 -5.92
CA VAL A 61 3.62 -7.15 -5.74
C VAL A 61 3.05 -5.78 -6.04
N THR A 62 3.18 -4.86 -5.09
CA THR A 62 2.62 -3.52 -5.19
C THR A 62 3.70 -2.50 -5.51
N LEU A 63 3.43 -1.58 -6.42
CA LEU A 63 4.32 -0.47 -6.77
C LEU A 63 3.64 0.86 -6.45
N GLN A 64 4.39 1.85 -5.99
CA GLN A 64 3.87 3.19 -5.73
C GLN A 64 4.86 4.28 -6.14
N GLN A 65 4.36 5.45 -6.50
CA GLN A 65 5.17 6.64 -6.70
C GLN A 65 5.32 7.42 -5.39
N SER A 66 6.37 8.24 -5.29
CA SER A 66 6.50 9.23 -4.22
C SER A 66 5.29 10.18 -4.21
N SER A 67 4.86 10.59 -3.02
CA SER A 67 3.62 11.36 -2.87
C SER A 67 3.64 12.70 -3.61
N TRP A 68 4.78 13.39 -3.70
CA TRP A 68 4.92 14.67 -4.42
C TRP A 68 4.96 14.53 -5.95
N GLN A 69 5.24 13.33 -6.47
CA GLN A 69 5.22 13.02 -7.91
C GLN A 69 4.00 12.19 -8.32
N SER A 70 3.18 11.72 -7.37
CA SER A 70 2.07 10.79 -7.59
C SER A 70 1.05 11.28 -8.63
N THR A 71 0.85 12.59 -8.77
CA THR A 71 -0.06 13.20 -9.76
C THR A 71 0.57 13.46 -11.13
N GLN A 72 1.88 13.24 -11.27
CA GLN A 72 2.66 13.58 -12.47
C GLN A 72 2.96 12.32 -13.28
N TYR A 73 2.06 11.94 -14.19
CA TYR A 73 2.17 10.69 -14.97
C TYR A 73 3.51 10.53 -15.70
N ASN A 74 4.10 11.62 -16.19
CA ASN A 74 5.41 11.61 -16.86
C ASN A 74 6.56 11.14 -15.95
N THR A 75 6.41 11.18 -14.62
CA THR A 75 7.41 10.68 -13.67
C THR A 75 7.32 9.17 -13.43
N TYR A 76 6.25 8.53 -13.90
CA TYR A 76 6.11 7.08 -13.81
C TYR A 76 6.96 6.38 -14.85
N GLN A 77 7.08 6.95 -16.06
CA GLN A 77 7.81 6.34 -17.16
C GLN A 77 9.18 7.00 -17.38
N PRO A 78 10.23 6.23 -17.73
CA PRO A 78 10.22 4.79 -18.08
C PRO A 78 10.33 3.85 -16.87
N TYR A 79 10.47 4.38 -15.66
CA TYR A 79 10.87 3.63 -14.47
C TYR A 79 9.86 2.55 -14.05
N LEU A 80 8.57 2.83 -14.15
CA LEU A 80 7.51 1.86 -13.87
C LEU A 80 7.58 0.67 -14.81
N ASN A 81 7.84 0.90 -16.11
CA ASN A 81 8.01 -0.20 -17.06
C ASN A 81 9.24 -1.06 -16.72
N ALA A 82 10.34 -0.41 -16.35
CA ALA A 82 11.57 -1.11 -15.97
C ALA A 82 11.38 -1.95 -14.70
N LEU A 83 10.78 -1.36 -13.65
CA LEU A 83 10.42 -2.07 -12.42
C LEU A 83 9.42 -3.21 -12.68
N SER A 84 8.42 -3.00 -13.54
CA SER A 84 7.46 -4.05 -13.88
C SER A 84 8.14 -5.26 -14.54
N GLN A 85 9.08 -5.02 -15.47
CA GLN A 85 9.88 -6.08 -16.07
C GLN A 85 10.79 -6.77 -15.05
N TYR A 86 11.37 -6.00 -14.13
CA TYR A 86 12.18 -6.52 -13.04
C TYR A 86 11.40 -7.46 -12.13
N VAL A 87 10.20 -7.05 -11.71
CA VAL A 87 9.29 -7.90 -10.93
C VAL A 87 8.92 -9.17 -11.71
N LYS A 88 8.57 -9.06 -13.00
CA LYS A 88 8.27 -10.25 -13.83
C LYS A 88 9.44 -11.23 -13.93
N LYS A 89 10.67 -10.74 -13.85
CA LYS A 89 11.87 -11.57 -13.92
C LYS A 89 12.06 -12.41 -12.65
N TYR A 90 11.85 -11.82 -11.46
CA TYR A 90 12.16 -12.47 -10.19
C TYR A 90 10.94 -13.04 -9.44
N ALA A 91 9.75 -12.49 -9.70
CA ALA A 91 8.45 -12.96 -9.17
C ALA A 91 7.43 -13.08 -10.32
N PRO A 92 7.63 -14.01 -11.29
CA PRO A 92 6.84 -14.07 -12.52
C PRO A 92 5.35 -14.39 -12.31
N ASN A 93 5.00 -15.02 -11.19
CA ASN A 93 3.62 -15.41 -10.89
C ASN A 93 2.86 -14.34 -10.10
N ALA A 94 3.55 -13.31 -9.61
CA ALA A 94 2.93 -12.26 -8.81
C ALA A 94 2.10 -11.32 -9.69
N GLU A 95 0.85 -11.07 -9.29
CA GLU A 95 0.07 -9.97 -9.84
C GLU A 95 0.72 -8.64 -9.45
N GLN A 96 0.81 -7.72 -10.40
CA GLN A 96 1.37 -6.40 -10.15
C GLN A 96 0.26 -5.37 -10.04
N VAL A 97 0.23 -4.65 -8.91
CA VAL A 97 -0.79 -3.64 -8.61
C VAL A 97 -0.12 -2.30 -8.32
N ILE A 98 -0.74 -1.20 -8.76
CA ILE A 98 -0.31 0.15 -8.37
C ILE A 98 -1.09 0.60 -7.15
N HIS A 99 -0.39 0.92 -6.07
CA HIS A 99 -0.99 1.56 -4.90
C HIS A 99 -1.21 3.05 -5.19
N GLN A 100 -2.48 3.42 -5.40
CA GLN A 100 -2.87 4.81 -5.60
C GLN A 100 -2.85 5.54 -4.25
N THR A 101 -1.87 6.43 -4.07
CA THR A 101 -1.72 7.21 -2.83
C THR A 101 -2.77 8.31 -2.70
N TRP A 102 -2.90 8.90 -1.51
CA TRP A 102 -3.86 9.96 -1.22
C TRP A 102 -3.29 11.38 -1.47
N ALA A 103 -4.20 12.33 -1.68
CA ALA A 103 -3.86 13.74 -1.78
C ALA A 103 -3.50 14.34 -0.39
N TYR A 104 -2.64 15.35 -0.40
CA TYR A 104 -2.37 16.16 0.79
C TYR A 104 -3.60 16.98 1.17
N GLU A 105 -3.80 17.17 2.47
CA GLU A 105 -4.86 18.05 2.96
C GLU A 105 -4.48 19.51 2.68
N GLN A 106 -5.40 20.29 2.11
CA GLN A 106 -5.17 21.71 1.86
C GLN A 106 -6.26 22.56 2.54
N GLY A 107 -5.90 23.09 3.72
CA GLY A 107 -6.60 24.22 4.31
C GLY A 107 -7.94 23.93 5.00
N SER A 108 -8.33 22.67 5.18
CA SER A 108 -9.52 22.37 6.00
C SER A 108 -9.16 22.19 7.47
N GLU A 109 -9.35 23.23 8.28
CA GLU A 109 -9.16 23.15 9.76
C GLU A 109 -9.99 22.03 10.39
N ARG A 110 -11.16 21.72 9.82
CA ARG A 110 -12.04 20.64 10.29
C ARG A 110 -11.46 19.25 10.00
N LEU A 111 -10.78 19.06 8.88
CA LEU A 111 -10.09 17.79 8.60
C LEU A 111 -8.76 17.72 9.36
N THR A 112 -8.01 18.80 9.42
CA THR A 112 -6.78 18.87 10.23
C THR A 112 -7.04 18.54 11.70
N SER A 113 -8.11 19.08 12.29
CA SER A 113 -8.48 18.84 13.70
C SER A 113 -9.06 17.45 13.97
N ALA A 114 -9.53 16.74 12.95
CA ALA A 114 -10.03 15.37 13.05
C ALA A 114 -8.92 14.31 13.07
N GLY A 115 -7.63 14.71 13.11
CA GLY A 115 -6.52 13.78 13.29
C GLY A 115 -6.33 12.83 12.10
N TYR A 116 -6.58 13.30 10.89
CA TYR A 116 -6.46 12.48 9.67
C TYR A 116 -5.01 12.25 9.25
N HIS A 117 -4.10 13.17 9.55
CA HIS A 117 -2.67 13.03 9.26
C HIS A 117 -1.87 13.35 10.51
N ARG A 118 -0.67 12.79 10.63
CA ARG A 118 0.23 13.10 11.76
C ARG A 118 1.15 14.29 11.51
N ASP A 119 1.41 14.60 10.24
CA ASP A 119 2.41 15.60 9.84
C ASP A 119 2.10 16.25 8.48
N THR A 120 0.83 16.50 8.19
CA THR A 120 0.27 17.09 6.95
C THR A 120 0.20 16.16 5.74
N PHE A 121 1.03 15.12 5.67
CA PHE A 121 1.05 14.21 4.52
C PHE A 121 0.89 12.74 4.90
N HIS A 122 1.48 12.27 6.01
CA HIS A 122 1.31 10.87 6.38
C HIS A 122 0.01 10.61 7.14
N ALA A 123 -0.58 9.44 6.90
CA ALA A 123 -1.73 8.93 7.65
C ALA A 123 -1.49 8.98 9.19
N SER A 124 -2.54 9.31 9.94
CA SER A 124 -2.55 9.11 11.39
C SER A 124 -2.45 7.64 11.76
N TYR A 125 -1.92 7.37 12.96
CA TYR A 125 -1.63 6.02 13.41
C TYR A 125 -2.91 5.20 13.65
N GLY A 126 -3.99 5.83 14.13
CA GLY A 126 -5.30 5.17 14.24
C GLY A 126 -6.10 5.24 12.95
N LEU A 127 -6.86 6.31 12.80
CA LEU A 127 -7.98 6.39 11.85
C LEU A 127 -7.59 6.17 10.39
N ARG A 128 -6.53 6.82 9.88
CA ARG A 128 -6.17 6.68 8.45
C ARG A 128 -5.39 5.41 8.13
N ARG A 129 -4.52 4.91 9.01
CA ARG A 129 -3.90 3.58 8.81
C ARG A 129 -4.97 2.50 8.78
N TYR A 130 -5.96 2.57 9.66
CA TYR A 130 -7.10 1.65 9.64
C TYR A 130 -7.90 1.74 8.34
N LEU A 131 -8.24 2.95 7.88
CA LEU A 131 -8.91 3.16 6.58
C LEU A 131 -8.14 2.51 5.42
N LEU A 132 -6.82 2.74 5.34
CA LEU A 132 -5.97 2.15 4.30
C LEU A 132 -5.95 0.62 4.39
N GLY A 133 -5.83 0.07 5.60
CA GLY A 133 -5.88 -1.38 5.84
C GLY A 133 -7.20 -2.01 5.37
N LEU A 134 -8.32 -1.34 5.56
CA LEU A 134 -9.63 -1.80 5.09
C LEU A 134 -9.72 -1.79 3.56
N VAL A 135 -9.21 -0.75 2.89
CA VAL A 135 -9.15 -0.70 1.42
C VAL A 135 -8.31 -1.85 0.87
N TRP A 136 -7.12 -2.08 1.44
CA TRP A 136 -6.28 -3.21 1.07
C TRP A 136 -6.97 -4.55 1.31
N TYR A 137 -7.56 -4.76 2.48
CA TYR A 137 -8.25 -6.01 2.81
C TYR A 137 -9.36 -6.33 1.80
N GLU A 138 -10.22 -5.37 1.51
CA GLU A 138 -11.35 -5.61 0.60
C GLU A 138 -10.87 -5.78 -0.85
N THR A 139 -9.90 -4.97 -1.29
CA THR A 139 -9.31 -5.08 -2.64
C THR A 139 -8.65 -6.44 -2.85
N LEU A 140 -7.87 -6.93 -1.89
CA LEU A 140 -7.07 -8.15 -2.04
C LEU A 140 -7.89 -9.43 -1.81
N THR A 141 -8.89 -9.39 -0.92
CA THR A 141 -9.67 -10.60 -0.59
C THR A 141 -11.00 -10.71 -1.31
N GLY A 142 -11.57 -9.59 -1.77
CA GLY A 142 -12.97 -9.51 -2.20
C GLY A 142 -13.98 -9.73 -1.08
N ASN A 143 -13.54 -9.87 0.18
CA ASN A 143 -14.44 -10.02 1.33
C ASN A 143 -14.93 -8.65 1.79
N SER A 144 -16.22 -8.57 2.10
CA SER A 144 -16.81 -7.36 2.68
C SER A 144 -16.22 -7.04 4.05
N ILE A 145 -15.84 -5.78 4.24
CA ILE A 145 -15.36 -5.23 5.52
C ILE A 145 -16.48 -4.98 6.54
N GLU A 146 -17.75 -5.08 6.15
CA GLU A 146 -18.87 -4.86 7.07
C GLU A 146 -18.78 -5.79 8.29
N ALA A 147 -18.50 -7.07 8.04
CA ALA A 147 -18.37 -8.10 9.07
C ALA A 147 -16.99 -8.12 9.77
N ASN A 148 -16.03 -7.30 9.33
CA ASN A 148 -14.69 -7.28 9.91
C ASN A 148 -14.72 -6.71 11.34
N SER A 149 -14.29 -7.47 12.34
CA SER A 149 -14.29 -7.04 13.75
C SER A 149 -12.90 -6.62 14.26
N PHE A 150 -11.93 -6.37 13.38
CA PHE A 150 -10.57 -6.00 13.74
C PHE A 150 -10.56 -4.65 14.46
N LYS A 151 -9.81 -4.59 15.56
CA LYS A 151 -9.73 -3.42 16.44
C LYS A 151 -8.36 -3.26 17.12
N ASP A 152 -7.36 -4.02 16.66
CA ASP A 152 -6.00 -3.92 17.17
C ASP A 152 -5.26 -2.86 16.36
N LEU A 153 -5.41 -1.60 16.78
CA LEU A 153 -4.94 -0.42 16.04
C LEU A 153 -3.78 0.23 16.80
N ASP A 154 -2.83 0.81 16.07
CA ASP A 154 -1.68 1.54 16.64
C ASP A 154 -2.13 2.64 17.62
N GLU A 155 -3.23 3.32 17.28
CA GLU A 155 -3.94 4.25 18.15
C GLU A 155 -5.44 3.96 18.12
N PRO A 156 -6.16 4.18 19.25
CA PRO A 156 -7.59 3.95 19.31
C PRO A 156 -8.34 4.86 18.33
N VAL A 157 -9.40 4.31 17.73
CA VAL A 157 -10.34 5.03 16.87
C VAL A 157 -11.69 5.08 17.57
N GLU A 158 -12.35 6.24 17.54
CA GLU A 158 -13.68 6.39 18.12
C GLU A 158 -14.68 5.43 17.45
N ASP A 159 -15.40 4.63 18.25
CA ASP A 159 -16.36 3.63 17.77
C ASP A 159 -17.40 4.22 16.80
N ALA A 160 -17.81 5.48 17.02
CA ALA A 160 -18.75 6.18 16.16
C ALA A 160 -18.22 6.45 14.74
N LEU A 161 -16.90 6.49 14.55
CA LEU A 161 -16.25 6.70 13.25
C LEU A 161 -16.06 5.40 12.46
N ILE A 162 -16.03 4.24 13.14
CA ILE A 162 -15.81 2.93 12.50
C ILE A 162 -16.78 2.65 11.34
N PRO A 163 -18.11 2.85 11.48
CA PRO A 163 -19.04 2.63 10.37
C PRO A 163 -18.81 3.58 9.19
N VAL A 164 -18.36 4.81 9.45
CA VAL A 164 -18.07 5.80 8.40
C VAL A 164 -16.82 5.40 7.63
N ILE A 165 -15.75 5.03 8.34
CA ILE A 165 -14.48 4.60 7.74
C ILE A 165 -14.68 3.36 6.88
N LYS A 166 -15.42 2.36 7.39
CA LYS A 166 -15.75 1.15 6.61
C LYS A 166 -16.51 1.51 5.34
N ARG A 167 -17.53 2.36 5.43
CA ARG A 167 -18.27 2.81 4.25
C ARG A 167 -17.35 3.50 3.24
N CYS A 168 -16.47 4.39 3.68
CA CYS A 168 -15.51 5.08 2.81
C CYS A 168 -14.54 4.10 2.12
N ALA A 169 -14.04 3.08 2.82
CA ALA A 169 -13.20 2.04 2.22
C ALA A 169 -13.97 1.26 1.15
N HIS A 170 -15.17 0.77 1.48
CA HIS A 170 -16.01 0.03 0.55
C HIS A 170 -16.36 0.84 -0.71
N GLU A 171 -16.79 2.09 -0.54
CA GLU A 171 -17.11 2.99 -1.66
C GLU A 171 -15.89 3.26 -2.56
N ALA A 172 -14.68 3.35 -1.99
CA ALA A 172 -13.46 3.52 -2.76
C ALA A 172 -13.15 2.29 -3.63
N VAL A 173 -13.33 1.08 -3.08
CA VAL A 173 -13.10 -0.19 -3.78
C VAL A 173 -14.14 -0.38 -4.90
N GLU A 174 -15.43 -0.18 -4.60
CA GLU A 174 -16.51 -0.25 -5.60
C GLU A 174 -16.31 0.76 -6.75
N LYS A 175 -15.91 1.98 -6.41
CA LYS A 175 -15.62 3.01 -7.42
C LYS A 175 -14.46 2.58 -8.32
N TYR A 176 -13.42 1.96 -7.77
CA TYR A 176 -12.30 1.46 -8.56
C TYR A 176 -12.75 0.37 -9.54
N HIS A 177 -13.48 -0.64 -9.05
CA HIS A 177 -13.98 -1.74 -9.90
C HIS A 177 -14.90 -1.23 -11.02
N THR A 178 -15.86 -0.36 -10.69
CA THR A 178 -16.77 0.22 -11.69
C THR A 178 -16.09 1.12 -12.72
N CYS A 179 -14.95 1.75 -12.37
CA CYS A 179 -14.14 2.52 -13.31
C CYS A 179 -13.27 1.63 -14.22
N VAL A 180 -12.76 0.51 -13.72
CA VAL A 180 -11.96 -0.45 -14.49
C VAL A 180 -12.82 -1.25 -15.48
N ASP A 181 -14.01 -1.70 -15.05
CA ASP A 181 -14.91 -2.49 -15.89
C ASP A 181 -15.46 -1.72 -17.11
N LYS A 182 -15.43 -0.39 -17.08
CA LYS A 182 -15.80 0.45 -18.24
C LYS A 182 -14.70 0.56 -19.29
N ASN A 183 -13.47 0.14 -18.97
CA ASN A 183 -12.28 0.30 -19.81
C ASN A 183 -11.65 -1.04 -20.21
N ARG A 184 -12.32 -2.17 -19.94
CA ARG A 184 -12.02 -3.51 -20.47
C ARG A 184 -13.07 -3.89 -21.50
#